data_AF-A0A957XJ96-F1
#
_entry.id   AF-A0A957XJ96-F1
#
_cell.length_a   1.000
_cell.length_b   1.000
_cell.length_c   1.000
_cell.angle_alpha   90.00
_cell.angle_beta   90.00
_cell.angle_gamma   90.00
#
_symmetry.space_group_name_H-M   'P 1'
#
loop_
_entity.id
_entity.type
_entity.pdbx_description
1 polymer ?
#
loop_
_entity_poly.entity_id
_entity_poly.type
_entity_poly.pdbx_seq_one_letter_code
_entity_poly.pdbx_strand_id
1 'polypeptide(L)'
;MINIALQEKTPSPFHFHSTVKAHGWVMLRPFAWHDETAQLSRLQQLSSGQVVRLSMTERPDSVQIDVEAAQPLISAEEAEIRQAVRRMLRLDEDLSEFYTFYDQLDNWQLKLEPGGGRLLRCATLFEDIVYTLCTTNINWSGTIRMVDRLVTALGQPLPNSSDSLAFPGPADIAATTPDFLKEHTGLGYRSPYVWELATAVAEGRLDLAAFEDPNCPTREVLDNLHRLKGVGPYAAATILMILGRYEYLAIDSEMRSFVSKKYFGGERVTPAQIQNIYALWGRWQYLAYWFDMPPVALE
;
A
#
# COMPACT_ATOMS: atom_id res chain seq x y z
N MET A 1 3.29 -29.28 -3.91
CA MET A 1 2.63 -27.98 -4.15
C MET A 1 1.70 -28.14 -5.34
N ILE A 2 0.52 -27.53 -5.27
CA ILE A 2 -0.49 -27.48 -6.32
C ILE A 2 -0.40 -26.10 -6.97
N ASN A 3 -0.47 -26.05 -8.30
CA ASN A 3 -0.49 -24.81 -9.06
C ASN A 3 -1.89 -24.59 -9.63
N ILE A 4 -2.48 -23.44 -9.33
CA ILE A 4 -3.82 -23.04 -9.78
C ILE A 4 -3.69 -21.73 -10.53
N ALA A 5 -4.28 -21.63 -11.71
CA ALA A 5 -4.29 -20.39 -12.49
C ALA A 5 -5.65 -19.71 -12.33
N LEU A 6 -5.64 -18.47 -11.84
CA LEU A 6 -6.79 -17.57 -11.81
C LEU A 6 -6.53 -16.40 -12.76
N GLN A 7 -7.58 -15.64 -13.08
CA GLN A 7 -7.50 -14.48 -13.96
C GLN A 7 -8.46 -13.39 -13.51
N GLU A 8 -7.96 -12.17 -13.36
CA GLU A 8 -8.75 -10.99 -13.02
C GLU A 8 -8.80 -10.03 -14.20
N LYS A 9 -9.99 -9.53 -14.54
CA LYS A 9 -10.14 -8.52 -15.60
C LYS A 9 -9.57 -7.19 -15.15
N THR A 10 -8.86 -6.52 -16.04
CA THR A 10 -8.34 -5.16 -15.80
C THR A 10 -9.27 -4.12 -16.40
N PRO A 11 -9.32 -2.90 -15.82
CA PRO A 11 -9.97 -1.77 -16.47
C PRO A 11 -9.15 -1.32 -17.69
N SER A 12 -9.74 -0.50 -18.56
CA SER A 12 -9.02 0.15 -19.65
C SER A 12 -9.10 1.68 -19.47
N PRO A 13 -7.97 2.41 -19.46
CA PRO A 13 -6.60 1.90 -19.57
C PRO A 13 -6.08 1.31 -18.24
N PHE A 14 -5.22 0.30 -18.33
CA PHE A 14 -4.45 -0.27 -17.22
C PHE A 14 -3.05 -0.62 -17.71
N HIS A 15 -2.05 -0.38 -16.86
CA HIS A 15 -0.68 -0.78 -17.11
C HIS A 15 -0.08 -1.39 -15.83
N PHE A 16 0.19 -2.69 -15.87
CA PHE A 16 0.61 -3.45 -14.71
C PHE A 16 1.93 -2.94 -14.13
N HIS A 17 2.96 -2.81 -14.97
CA HIS A 17 4.28 -2.37 -14.53
C HIS A 17 4.23 -0.98 -13.87
N SER A 18 3.50 -0.02 -14.47
CA SER A 18 3.35 1.32 -13.88
C SER A 18 2.64 1.25 -12.54
N THR A 19 1.58 0.45 -12.41
CA THR A 19 0.85 0.31 -11.13
C THR A 19 1.74 -0.26 -10.03
N VAL A 20 2.46 -1.34 -10.34
CA VAL A 20 3.31 -2.06 -9.37
C VAL A 20 4.50 -1.21 -8.94
N LYS A 21 5.15 -0.52 -9.88
CA LYS A 21 6.35 0.29 -9.62
C LYS A 21 6.02 1.71 -9.17
N ALA A 22 4.75 2.11 -9.20
CA ALA A 22 4.34 3.45 -8.80
C ALA A 22 4.52 3.70 -7.31
N HIS A 23 4.59 2.69 -6.43
CA HIS A 23 4.73 2.91 -4.99
C HIS A 23 5.81 2.03 -4.36
N GLY A 24 6.48 2.56 -3.33
CA GLY A 24 7.57 1.87 -2.63
C GLY A 24 7.17 0.55 -1.95
N TRP A 25 5.87 0.24 -1.80
CA TRP A 25 5.41 -1.01 -1.21
C TRP A 25 5.92 -2.25 -1.93
N VAL A 26 6.21 -2.15 -3.23
CA VAL A 26 6.80 -3.25 -4.01
C VAL A 26 8.14 -3.74 -3.45
N MET A 27 8.86 -2.89 -2.69
CA MET A 27 10.14 -3.22 -2.06
C MET A 27 9.99 -3.84 -0.65
N LEU A 28 8.77 -3.93 -0.12
CA LEU A 28 8.52 -4.42 1.24
C LEU A 28 8.01 -5.85 1.20
N ARG A 29 8.60 -6.72 2.02
CA ARG A 29 8.12 -8.11 2.17
C ARG A 29 6.68 -8.13 2.69
N PRO A 30 5.80 -8.96 2.12
CA PRO A 30 6.13 -10.15 1.36
C PRO A 30 6.13 -9.96 -0.16
N PHE A 31 6.03 -8.73 -0.68
CA PHE A 31 6.19 -8.48 -2.11
C PHE A 31 7.61 -8.77 -2.58
N ALA A 32 7.70 -9.24 -3.82
CA ALA A 32 8.92 -9.29 -4.60
C ALA A 32 8.60 -9.05 -6.08
N TRP A 33 9.30 -8.09 -6.68
CA TRP A 33 9.24 -7.80 -8.11
C TRP A 33 10.36 -8.52 -8.85
N HIS A 34 10.03 -9.14 -9.98
CA HIS A 34 10.96 -9.87 -10.83
C HIS A 34 11.08 -9.17 -12.17
N ASP A 35 12.16 -8.40 -12.37
CA ASP A 35 12.34 -7.58 -13.58
C ASP A 35 12.42 -8.43 -14.87
N GLU A 36 13.05 -9.60 -14.82
CA GLU A 36 13.21 -10.48 -16.00
C GLU A 36 11.88 -10.97 -16.58
N THR A 37 10.87 -11.16 -15.73
CA THR A 37 9.57 -11.71 -16.10
C THR A 37 8.43 -10.70 -15.99
N ALA A 38 8.74 -9.46 -15.59
CA ALA A 38 7.77 -8.41 -15.25
C ALA A 38 6.63 -8.95 -14.36
N GLN A 39 7.02 -9.70 -13.31
CA GLN A 39 6.09 -10.40 -12.43
C GLN A 39 6.15 -9.80 -11.02
N LEU A 40 4.97 -9.56 -10.44
CA LEU A 40 4.83 -9.29 -9.01
C LEU A 40 4.50 -10.60 -8.30
N SER A 41 5.27 -10.95 -7.28
CA SER A 41 4.97 -12.09 -6.41
C SER A 41 4.77 -11.66 -4.96
N ARG A 42 3.97 -12.40 -4.20
CA ARG A 42 3.90 -12.29 -2.75
C ARG A 42 3.49 -13.60 -2.09
N LEU A 43 3.87 -13.76 -0.82
CA LEU A 43 3.27 -14.76 0.06
C LEU A 43 2.03 -14.15 0.73
N GLN A 44 0.93 -14.90 0.75
CA GLN A 44 -0.34 -14.48 1.33
C GLN A 44 -0.84 -15.55 2.30
N GLN A 45 -1.09 -15.16 3.54
CA GLN A 45 -1.87 -15.97 4.48
C GLN A 45 -3.35 -15.67 4.24
N LEU A 46 -4.13 -16.72 3.98
CA LEU A 46 -5.56 -16.66 3.78
C LEU A 46 -6.29 -16.74 5.13
N SER A 47 -7.55 -16.34 5.15
CA SER A 47 -8.40 -16.37 6.35
C SER A 47 -8.62 -17.80 6.88
N SER A 48 -8.43 -18.82 6.02
CA SER A 48 -8.40 -20.24 6.42
C SER A 48 -7.15 -20.65 7.21
N GLY A 49 -6.14 -19.77 7.28
CA GLY A 49 -4.81 -20.06 7.82
C GLY A 49 -3.84 -20.66 6.79
N GLN A 50 -4.31 -21.03 5.59
CA GLN A 50 -3.44 -21.52 4.53
C GLN A 50 -2.55 -20.39 3.98
N VAL A 51 -1.25 -20.66 3.84
CA VAL A 51 -0.32 -19.75 3.17
C VAL A 51 -0.13 -20.19 1.72
N VAL A 52 -0.25 -19.23 0.79
CA VAL A 52 -0.07 -19.44 -0.65
C VAL A 52 0.94 -18.44 -1.22
N ARG A 53 1.59 -18.81 -2.33
CA ARG A 53 2.34 -17.85 -3.14
C ARG A 53 1.45 -17.40 -4.30
N LEU A 54 1.35 -16.09 -4.48
CA LEU A 54 0.69 -15.46 -5.62
C LEU A 54 1.76 -14.92 -6.55
N SER A 55 1.68 -15.26 -7.83
CA SER A 55 2.51 -14.71 -8.90
C SER A 55 1.60 -14.08 -9.95
N MET A 56 1.74 -12.76 -10.14
CA MET A 56 0.86 -11.94 -10.98
C MET A 56 1.62 -11.42 -12.19
N THR A 57 1.05 -11.62 -13.38
CA THR A 57 1.63 -11.16 -14.65
C THR A 57 0.53 -10.59 -15.55
N GLU A 58 0.84 -9.50 -16.24
CA GLU A 58 -0.08 -8.85 -17.17
C GLU A 58 -0.41 -9.73 -18.38
N ARG A 59 -1.67 -9.66 -18.80
CA ARG A 59 -2.23 -10.25 -20.02
C ARG A 59 -3.09 -9.19 -20.73
N PRO A 60 -3.45 -9.39 -22.00
CA PRO A 60 -4.44 -8.52 -22.63
C PRO A 60 -5.73 -8.47 -21.80
N ASP A 61 -6.14 -7.26 -21.42
CA ASP A 61 -7.36 -6.95 -20.64
C ASP A 61 -7.50 -7.71 -19.30
N SER A 62 -6.41 -8.24 -18.76
CA SER A 62 -6.44 -9.04 -17.53
C SER A 62 -5.08 -9.19 -16.85
N VAL A 63 -5.10 -9.66 -15.61
CA VAL A 63 -3.92 -10.14 -14.88
C VAL A 63 -4.10 -11.63 -14.62
N GLN A 64 -3.11 -12.43 -15.03
CA GLN A 64 -3.02 -13.83 -14.65
C GLN A 64 -2.44 -13.93 -13.25
N ILE A 65 -3.01 -14.81 -12.43
CA ILE A 65 -2.58 -15.08 -11.05
C ILE A 65 -2.27 -16.57 -10.96
N ASP A 66 -1.00 -16.92 -10.91
CA ASP A 66 -0.55 -18.27 -10.63
C ASP A 66 -0.43 -18.44 -9.11
N VAL A 67 -1.19 -19.38 -8.56
CA VAL A 67 -1.27 -19.65 -7.12
C VAL A 67 -0.57 -20.97 -6.82
N GLU A 68 0.48 -20.90 -6.01
CA GLU A 68 1.16 -22.07 -5.44
C GLU A 68 0.60 -22.33 -4.04
N ALA A 69 -0.08 -23.47 -3.85
CA ALA A 69 -0.73 -23.85 -2.59
C ALA A 69 -0.33 -25.24 -2.12
N ALA A 70 -0.37 -25.48 -0.80
CA ALA A 70 -0.10 -26.79 -0.24
C ALA A 70 -1.30 -27.74 -0.37
N GLN A 71 -2.51 -27.19 -0.35
CA GLN A 71 -3.77 -27.90 -0.50
C GLN A 71 -4.60 -27.27 -1.64
N PRO A 72 -5.57 -27.98 -2.22
CA PRO A 72 -6.49 -27.39 -3.19
C PRO A 72 -7.24 -26.21 -2.55
N LEU A 73 -7.49 -25.17 -3.34
CA LEU A 73 -8.27 -24.01 -2.87
C LEU A 73 -9.75 -24.37 -2.79
N ILE A 74 -10.42 -23.91 -1.74
CA ILE A 74 -11.87 -23.85 -1.70
C ILE A 74 -12.38 -22.55 -2.36
N SER A 75 -13.65 -22.50 -2.75
CA SER A 75 -14.22 -21.32 -3.44
C SER A 75 -14.10 -20.02 -2.63
N ALA A 76 -14.14 -20.10 -1.30
CA ALA A 76 -13.95 -18.92 -0.44
C ALA A 76 -12.51 -18.38 -0.50
N GLU A 77 -11.51 -19.26 -0.57
CA GLU A 77 -10.09 -18.89 -0.69
C GLU A 77 -9.80 -18.30 -2.07
N GLU A 78 -10.39 -18.86 -3.14
CA GLU A 78 -10.27 -18.27 -4.49
C GLU A 78 -10.88 -16.85 -4.53
N ALA A 79 -12.04 -16.65 -3.91
CA ALA A 79 -12.67 -15.34 -3.84
C ALA A 79 -11.82 -14.33 -3.03
N GLU A 80 -11.25 -14.76 -1.91
CA GLU A 80 -10.33 -13.95 -1.09
C GLU A 80 -9.07 -13.55 -1.87
N ILE A 81 -8.45 -14.47 -2.60
CA ILE A 81 -7.28 -14.19 -3.46
C ILE A 81 -7.63 -13.16 -4.53
N ARG A 82 -8.77 -13.34 -5.20
CA ARG A 82 -9.23 -12.39 -6.23
C ARG A 82 -9.44 -11.00 -5.63
N GLN A 83 -10.12 -10.89 -4.50
CA GLN A 83 -10.32 -9.62 -3.80
C GLN A 83 -8.99 -8.97 -3.41
N ALA A 84 -8.04 -9.74 -2.88
CA ALA A 84 -6.71 -9.25 -2.54
C ALA A 84 -5.98 -8.71 -3.78
N VAL A 85 -5.98 -9.42 -4.91
CA VAL A 85 -5.34 -8.96 -6.15
C VAL A 85 -6.00 -7.70 -6.71
N ARG A 86 -7.34 -7.67 -6.73
CA ARG A 86 -8.10 -6.48 -7.15
C ARG A 86 -7.75 -5.26 -6.30
N ARG A 87 -7.63 -5.45 -4.99
CA ARG A 87 -7.22 -4.40 -4.05
C ARG A 87 -5.79 -3.93 -4.29
N MET A 88 -4.83 -4.85 -4.37
CA MET A 88 -3.41 -4.53 -4.56
C MET A 88 -3.19 -3.72 -5.83
N LEU A 89 -3.83 -4.11 -6.93
CA LEU A 89 -3.67 -3.48 -8.24
C LEU A 89 -4.69 -2.38 -8.52
N ARG A 90 -5.60 -2.11 -7.57
CA ARG A 90 -6.65 -1.08 -7.66
C ARG A 90 -7.50 -1.22 -8.92
N LEU A 91 -7.88 -2.46 -9.23
CA LEU A 91 -8.64 -2.79 -10.44
C LEU A 91 -10.06 -2.23 -10.43
N ASP A 92 -10.60 -1.98 -9.23
CA ASP A 92 -11.93 -1.39 -9.00
C ASP A 92 -11.93 0.14 -9.00
N GLU A 93 -10.77 0.79 -9.07
CA GLU A 93 -10.72 2.24 -9.01
C GLU A 93 -10.97 2.89 -10.38
N ASP A 94 -11.99 3.73 -10.42
CA ASP A 94 -12.31 4.58 -11.57
C ASP A 94 -11.52 5.90 -11.53
N LEU A 95 -10.59 6.02 -12.47
CA LEU A 95 -9.76 7.22 -12.65
C LEU A 95 -10.22 8.08 -13.84
N SER A 96 -11.39 7.82 -14.44
CA SER A 96 -11.88 8.55 -15.61
C SER A 96 -12.03 10.05 -15.35
N GLU A 97 -12.50 10.42 -14.15
CA GLU A 97 -12.59 11.83 -13.73
C GLU A 97 -11.20 12.45 -13.55
N PHE A 98 -10.22 11.69 -13.04
CA PHE A 98 -8.83 12.17 -12.92
C PHE A 98 -8.22 12.43 -14.30
N TYR A 99 -8.41 11.52 -15.26
CA TYR A 99 -7.90 11.68 -16.63
C TYR A 99 -8.57 12.85 -17.34
N THR A 100 -9.90 12.96 -17.25
CA THR A 100 -10.64 14.10 -17.82
C THR A 100 -10.15 15.43 -17.24
N PHE A 101 -9.88 15.45 -15.93
CA PHE A 101 -9.37 16.64 -15.26
C PHE A 101 -7.92 16.97 -15.70
N TYR A 102 -7.06 15.95 -15.80
CA TYR A 102 -5.68 16.07 -16.27
C TYR A 102 -5.62 16.66 -17.69
N ASP A 103 -6.46 16.18 -18.60
CA ASP A 103 -6.48 16.63 -20.01
C ASP A 103 -6.92 18.10 -20.17
N GLN A 104 -7.60 18.68 -19.17
CA GLN A 104 -8.03 20.08 -19.17
C GLN A 104 -6.97 21.05 -18.61
N LEU A 105 -5.92 20.53 -17.97
CA LEU A 105 -4.90 21.37 -17.37
C LEU A 105 -3.84 21.79 -18.40
N ASP A 106 -4.09 22.92 -19.05
CA ASP A 106 -3.11 23.58 -19.90
C ASP A 106 -1.90 24.02 -19.06
N ASN A 107 -0.69 23.63 -19.47
CA ASN A 107 0.63 24.05 -18.94
C ASN A 107 1.19 23.31 -17.71
N TRP A 108 0.61 22.19 -17.28
CA TRP A 108 1.24 21.39 -16.23
C TRP A 108 2.21 20.36 -16.85
N GLN A 109 3.50 20.38 -16.46
CA GLN A 109 4.57 19.56 -17.07
C GLN A 109 4.56 18.08 -16.66
N LEU A 110 3.41 17.55 -16.25
CA LEU A 110 3.28 16.13 -15.96
C LEU A 110 3.22 15.34 -17.24
N LYS A 111 3.78 14.13 -17.22
CA LYS A 111 3.58 13.11 -18.24
C LYS A 111 2.96 11.91 -17.56
N LEU A 112 1.64 11.82 -17.66
CA LEU A 112 0.92 10.62 -17.24
C LEU A 112 0.89 9.64 -18.42
N GLU A 113 1.56 8.51 -18.27
CA GLU A 113 1.45 7.41 -19.24
C GLU A 113 0.03 6.81 -19.21
N PRO A 114 -0.50 6.30 -20.34
CA PRO A 114 -1.79 5.62 -20.37
C PRO A 114 -1.90 4.51 -19.30
N GLY A 115 -2.96 4.54 -18.50
CA GLY A 115 -3.14 3.58 -17.40
C GLY A 115 -2.37 3.92 -16.11
N GLY A 116 -1.61 5.01 -16.10
CA GLY A 116 -1.03 5.61 -14.90
C GLY A 116 -2.10 6.14 -13.94
N GLY A 117 -1.71 6.43 -12.69
CA GLY A 117 -2.64 6.92 -11.64
C GLY A 117 -2.88 5.90 -10.54
N ARG A 118 -2.77 4.61 -10.85
CA ARG A 118 -2.88 3.54 -9.86
C ARG A 118 -1.58 3.35 -9.12
N LEU A 119 -1.69 3.22 -7.80
CA LEU A 119 -0.59 2.98 -6.88
C LEU A 119 -0.77 1.56 -6.35
N LEU A 120 0.29 0.75 -6.30
CA LEU A 120 0.22 -0.55 -5.61
C LEU A 120 -0.35 -0.35 -4.20
N ARG A 121 -1.13 -1.30 -3.68
CA ARG A 121 -1.51 -1.38 -2.27
C ARG A 121 -1.12 -2.74 -1.71
N CYS A 122 -1.21 -2.92 -0.40
CA CYS A 122 -1.12 -4.24 0.21
C CYS A 122 -2.39 -5.08 -0.03
N ALA A 123 -2.32 -6.37 0.29
CA ALA A 123 -3.49 -7.26 0.19
C ALA A 123 -4.60 -6.88 1.17
N THR A 124 -4.26 -6.21 2.28
CA THR A 124 -5.21 -5.76 3.30
C THR A 124 -4.91 -4.32 3.73
N LEU A 125 -5.93 -3.60 4.20
CA LEU A 125 -5.74 -2.27 4.81
C LEU A 125 -4.92 -2.35 6.10
N PHE A 126 -5.00 -3.46 6.85
CA PHE A 126 -4.19 -3.66 8.04
C PHE A 126 -2.68 -3.58 7.73
N GLU A 127 -2.24 -4.32 6.71
CA GLU A 127 -0.84 -4.33 6.25
C GLU A 127 -0.41 -2.93 5.78
N ASP A 128 -1.26 -2.22 5.04
CA ASP A 128 -1.03 -0.83 4.61
C ASP A 128 -0.81 0.14 5.80
N ILE A 129 -1.64 0.02 6.86
CA ILE A 129 -1.51 0.86 8.06
C ILE A 129 -0.22 0.52 8.81
N VAL A 130 0.13 -0.77 8.97
CA VAL A 130 1.38 -1.18 9.63
C VAL A 130 2.59 -0.66 8.85
N TYR A 131 2.60 -0.81 7.53
CA TYR A 131 3.64 -0.24 6.67
C TYR A 131 3.74 1.28 6.84
N THR A 132 2.60 1.98 6.88
CA THR A 132 2.58 3.44 7.09
C THR A 132 3.15 3.83 8.45
N LEU A 133 2.85 3.08 9.51
CA LEU A 133 3.47 3.31 10.82
C LEU A 133 4.99 3.14 10.74
N CYS A 134 5.46 2.10 10.02
CA CYS A 134 6.88 1.84 9.79
C CYS A 134 7.60 2.98 9.04
N THR A 135 6.92 3.81 8.24
CA THR A 135 7.55 4.93 7.52
C THR A 135 7.69 6.22 8.34
N THR A 136 7.02 6.33 9.50
CA THR A 136 7.09 7.54 10.32
C THR A 136 8.51 7.78 10.84
N ASN A 137 9.04 9.01 10.83
CA ASN A 137 10.34 9.38 11.43
C ASN A 137 11.51 8.41 11.14
N ILE A 138 11.64 7.95 9.90
CA ILE A 138 12.70 7.03 9.48
C ILE A 138 13.04 7.28 8.02
N ASN A 139 14.22 6.83 7.58
CA ASN A 139 14.53 6.74 6.17
C ASN A 139 14.00 5.44 5.56
N TRP A 140 13.90 5.40 4.23
CA TRP A 140 13.33 4.26 3.52
C TRP A 140 14.04 2.92 3.79
N SER A 141 15.38 2.91 3.83
CA SER A 141 16.12 1.68 4.14
C SER A 141 15.81 1.15 5.55
N GLY A 142 15.51 2.04 6.50
CA GLY A 142 15.04 1.68 7.84
C GLY A 142 13.66 1.04 7.82
N THR A 143 12.74 1.57 7.00
CA THR A 143 11.42 0.95 6.76
C THR A 143 11.56 -0.47 6.22
N ILE A 144 12.37 -0.66 5.17
CA ILE A 144 12.62 -1.99 4.57
C ILE A 144 13.09 -2.98 5.64
N ARG A 145 14.13 -2.61 6.42
CA ARG A 145 14.66 -3.48 7.48
C ARG A 145 13.63 -3.79 8.58
N MET A 146 12.80 -2.82 8.94
CA MET A 146 11.78 -3.00 9.98
C MET A 146 10.69 -3.98 9.53
N VAL A 147 10.21 -3.82 8.30
CA VAL A 147 9.23 -4.75 7.73
C VAL A 147 9.82 -6.14 7.53
N ASP A 148 11.05 -6.25 7.02
CA ASP A 148 11.73 -7.53 6.88
C ASP A 148 11.85 -8.28 8.21
N ARG A 149 12.23 -7.59 9.29
CA ARG A 149 12.29 -8.19 10.63
C ARG A 149 10.92 -8.54 11.18
N LEU A 150 9.89 -7.73 10.94
CA LEU A 150 8.52 -8.04 11.34
C LEU A 150 8.02 -9.34 10.67
N VAL A 151 8.21 -9.45 9.36
CA VAL A 151 7.86 -10.66 8.59
C VAL A 151 8.71 -11.85 9.03
N THR A 152 9.99 -11.66 9.30
CA THR A 152 10.88 -12.73 9.80
C THR A 152 10.49 -13.24 11.18
N ALA A 153 10.07 -12.35 12.07
CA ALA A 153 9.73 -12.71 13.44
C ALA A 153 8.36 -13.38 13.57
N LEU A 154 7.38 -13.00 12.74
CA LEU A 154 5.97 -13.36 12.95
C LEU A 154 5.24 -13.88 11.71
N GLY A 155 5.86 -13.81 10.52
CA GLY A 155 5.23 -14.25 9.29
C GLY A 155 5.00 -15.75 9.27
N GLN A 156 3.87 -16.18 8.71
CA GLN A 156 3.56 -17.59 8.56
C GLN A 156 4.26 -18.17 7.33
N PRO A 157 4.96 -19.32 7.45
CA PRO A 157 5.70 -19.90 6.34
C PRO A 157 4.78 -20.58 5.34
N LEU A 158 5.16 -20.51 4.07
CA LEU A 158 4.67 -21.43 3.06
C LEU A 158 5.10 -22.86 3.45
N PRO A 159 4.20 -23.86 3.41
CA PRO A 159 4.56 -25.22 3.80
C PRO A 159 5.79 -25.76 3.04
N ASN A 160 6.73 -26.35 3.79
CA ASN A 160 8.04 -26.84 3.30
C ASN A 160 9.03 -25.75 2.83
N SER A 161 8.78 -24.47 3.13
CA SER A 161 9.73 -23.39 2.90
C SER A 161 9.76 -22.43 4.09
N SER A 162 10.72 -22.62 5.01
CA SER A 162 10.86 -21.81 6.23
C SER A 162 11.14 -20.34 5.96
N ASP A 163 11.77 -20.03 4.82
CA ASP A 163 12.19 -18.65 4.51
C ASP A 163 11.14 -17.88 3.70
N SER A 164 10.12 -18.58 3.18
CA SER A 164 9.01 -17.99 2.42
C SER A 164 7.86 -17.61 3.35
N LEU A 165 7.98 -16.44 3.98
CA LEU A 165 7.03 -15.96 4.99
C LEU A 165 6.02 -14.97 4.42
N ALA A 166 4.74 -15.17 4.74
CA ALA A 166 3.69 -14.18 4.51
C ALA A 166 3.77 -13.03 5.52
N PHE A 167 3.09 -11.91 5.23
CA PHE A 167 2.93 -10.86 6.23
C PHE A 167 2.10 -11.39 7.43
N PRO A 168 2.49 -11.11 8.69
CA PRO A 168 1.72 -11.55 9.85
C PRO A 168 0.35 -10.87 9.91
N GLY A 169 -0.71 -11.66 10.15
CA GLY A 169 -2.05 -11.14 10.35
C GLY A 169 -2.21 -10.41 11.70
N PRO A 170 -3.38 -9.78 11.93
CA PRO A 170 -3.66 -9.12 13.20
C PRO A 170 -3.53 -10.05 14.41
N ALA A 171 -4.01 -11.30 14.30
CA ALA A 171 -3.94 -12.28 15.38
C ALA A 171 -2.49 -12.69 15.71
N ASP A 172 -1.62 -12.82 14.70
CA ASP A 172 -0.20 -13.18 14.90
C ASP A 172 0.53 -12.09 15.69
N ILE A 173 0.28 -10.82 15.38
CA ILE A 173 0.87 -9.69 16.12
C ILE A 173 0.24 -9.55 17.51
N ALA A 174 -1.09 -9.68 17.64
CA ALA A 174 -1.81 -9.55 18.90
C ALA A 174 -1.42 -10.62 19.93
N ALA A 175 -1.01 -11.81 19.48
CA ALA A 175 -0.51 -12.91 20.33
C ALA A 175 0.85 -12.61 20.99
N THR A 176 1.51 -11.50 20.63
CA THR A 176 2.79 -11.07 21.19
C THR A 176 2.62 -9.94 22.22
N THR A 177 3.71 -9.24 22.55
CA THR A 177 3.70 -8.05 23.40
C THR A 177 4.41 -6.87 22.71
N PRO A 178 4.11 -5.62 23.12
CA PRO A 178 4.88 -4.46 22.64
C PRO A 178 6.38 -4.59 22.87
N ASP A 179 6.81 -5.20 23.98
CA ASP A 179 8.23 -5.43 24.28
C ASP A 179 8.85 -6.44 23.33
N PHE A 180 8.17 -7.56 23.04
CA PHE A 180 8.60 -8.51 22.03
C PHE A 180 8.81 -7.84 20.67
N LEU A 181 7.83 -7.05 20.21
CA LEU A 181 7.93 -6.33 18.95
C LEU A 181 9.13 -5.37 18.96
N LYS A 182 9.33 -4.64 20.06
CA LYS A 182 10.45 -3.69 20.21
C LYS A 182 11.80 -4.39 20.11
N GLU A 183 11.94 -5.56 20.74
CA GLU A 183 13.16 -6.35 20.77
C GLU A 183 13.49 -7.00 19.42
N HIS A 184 12.49 -7.53 18.71
CA HIS A 184 12.71 -8.41 17.56
C HIS A 184 12.54 -7.74 16.19
N THR A 185 11.78 -6.64 16.10
CA THR A 185 11.41 -6.04 14.80
C THR A 185 12.11 -4.72 14.50
N GLY A 186 12.63 -4.04 15.53
CA GLY A 186 13.15 -2.68 15.39
C GLY A 186 12.08 -1.59 15.29
N LEU A 187 10.80 -1.91 15.55
CA LEU A 187 9.69 -0.94 15.61
C LEU A 187 9.93 0.21 16.60
N GLY A 188 10.69 -0.05 17.69
CA GLY A 188 11.07 0.96 18.67
C GLY A 188 9.85 1.56 19.37
N TYR A 189 9.65 2.88 19.27
CA TYR A 189 8.48 3.54 19.86
C TYR A 189 7.15 3.15 19.17
N ARG A 190 7.21 2.56 17.97
CA ARG A 190 6.01 2.16 17.19
C ARG A 190 5.43 0.82 17.66
N SER A 191 6.20 0.04 18.42
CA SER A 191 5.77 -1.28 18.91
C SER A 191 4.41 -1.26 19.62
N PRO A 192 4.14 -0.38 20.61
CA PRO A 192 2.82 -0.32 21.23
C PRO A 192 1.71 0.10 20.24
N TYR A 193 2.01 0.87 19.20
CA TYR A 193 1.02 1.32 18.21
C TYR A 193 0.60 0.19 17.30
N VAL A 194 1.58 -0.56 16.76
CA VAL A 194 1.33 -1.72 15.89
C VAL A 194 0.63 -2.83 16.67
N TRP A 195 1.06 -3.09 17.91
CA TRP A 195 0.39 -4.07 18.77
C TRP A 195 -1.06 -3.67 19.09
N GLU A 196 -1.32 -2.42 19.48
CA GLU A 196 -2.67 -1.96 19.80
C GLU A 196 -3.61 -2.01 18.58
N LEU A 197 -3.11 -1.63 17.40
CA LEU A 197 -3.83 -1.77 16.13
C LEU A 197 -4.20 -3.24 15.88
N ALA A 198 -3.21 -4.14 15.97
CA ALA A 198 -3.41 -5.57 15.74
C ALA A 198 -4.42 -6.17 16.71
N THR A 199 -4.30 -5.87 18.01
CA THR A 199 -5.23 -6.32 19.04
C THR A 199 -6.64 -5.78 18.81
N ALA A 200 -6.79 -4.49 18.46
CA ALA A 200 -8.10 -3.91 18.19
C ALA A 200 -8.81 -4.56 16.99
N VAL A 201 -8.07 -4.90 15.93
CA VAL A 201 -8.61 -5.59 14.76
C VAL A 201 -8.92 -7.05 15.09
N ALA A 202 -7.99 -7.76 15.75
CA ALA A 202 -8.17 -9.17 16.11
C ALA A 202 -9.36 -9.41 17.07
N GLU A 203 -9.61 -8.46 17.98
CA GLU A 203 -10.76 -8.51 18.90
C GLU A 203 -12.06 -7.95 18.29
N GLY A 204 -12.04 -7.48 17.04
CA GLY A 204 -13.22 -6.89 16.38
C GLY A 204 -13.65 -5.53 16.93
N ARG A 205 -12.79 -4.86 17.73
CA ARG A 205 -13.05 -3.49 18.24
C ARG A 205 -12.82 -2.40 17.20
N LEU A 206 -12.05 -2.72 16.14
CA LEU A 206 -11.80 -1.83 15.01
C LEU A 206 -12.13 -2.58 13.72
N ASP A 207 -13.20 -2.15 13.06
CA ASP A 207 -13.57 -2.64 11.73
C ASP A 207 -12.86 -1.79 10.66
N LEU A 208 -11.83 -2.37 10.04
CA LEU A 208 -11.11 -1.72 8.95
C LEU A 208 -11.91 -1.68 7.64
N ALA A 209 -12.88 -2.57 7.44
CA ALA A 209 -13.71 -2.56 6.24
C ALA A 209 -14.56 -1.28 6.15
N ALA A 210 -14.97 -0.73 7.30
CA ALA A 210 -15.69 0.55 7.37
C ALA A 210 -14.89 1.74 6.80
N PHE A 211 -13.54 1.68 6.80
CA PHE A 211 -12.70 2.73 6.22
C PHE A 211 -12.66 2.66 4.68
N GLU A 212 -12.92 1.47 4.12
CA GLU A 212 -12.95 1.21 2.68
C GLU A 212 -14.34 1.42 2.06
N ASP A 213 -15.36 1.73 2.86
CA ASP A 213 -16.71 2.05 2.34
C ASP A 213 -16.66 3.34 1.49
N PRO A 214 -16.98 3.27 0.19
CA PRO A 214 -16.99 4.44 -0.69
C PRO A 214 -18.04 5.48 -0.28
N ASN A 215 -19.07 5.10 0.49
CA ASN A 215 -20.12 6.01 0.95
C ASN A 215 -19.72 6.76 2.23
N CYS A 216 -18.67 6.32 2.93
CA CYS A 216 -18.19 7.01 4.13
C CYS A 216 -17.53 8.35 3.73
N PRO A 217 -17.93 9.49 4.30
CA PRO A 217 -17.31 10.78 4.02
C PRO A 217 -15.82 10.79 4.38
N THR A 218 -14.95 11.37 3.54
CA THR A 218 -13.50 11.41 3.80
C THR A 218 -13.17 12.00 5.16
N ARG A 219 -13.91 13.03 5.60
CA ARG A 219 -13.71 13.66 6.90
C ARG A 219 -13.91 12.69 8.07
N GLU A 220 -14.91 11.82 7.98
CA GLU A 220 -15.19 10.82 9.02
C GLU A 220 -14.09 9.76 9.06
N VAL A 221 -13.65 9.28 7.89
CA VAL A 221 -12.49 8.39 7.77
C VAL A 221 -11.25 9.04 8.39
N LEU A 222 -10.97 10.31 8.09
CA LEU A 222 -9.84 11.06 8.64
C LEU A 222 -9.91 11.16 10.17
N ASP A 223 -11.08 11.50 10.71
CA ASP A 223 -11.27 11.63 12.16
C ASP A 223 -11.11 10.27 12.86
N ASN A 224 -11.54 9.18 12.24
CA ASN A 224 -11.31 7.82 12.74
C ASN A 224 -9.83 7.41 12.66
N LEU A 225 -9.12 7.75 11.58
CA LEU A 225 -7.69 7.50 11.44
C LEU A 225 -6.88 8.22 12.54
N HIS A 226 -7.22 9.46 12.88
CA HIS A 226 -6.56 10.20 13.95
C HIS A 226 -6.76 9.62 15.36
N ARG A 227 -7.74 8.71 15.55
CA ARG A 227 -7.91 7.99 16.82
C ARG A 227 -6.92 6.85 16.97
N LEU A 228 -6.29 6.39 15.89
CA LEU A 228 -5.28 5.34 15.92
C LEU A 228 -3.96 5.91 16.45
N LYS A 229 -3.36 5.25 17.44
CA LYS A 229 -2.07 5.68 17.99
C LYS A 229 -0.98 5.62 16.92
N GLY A 230 -0.13 6.64 16.89
CA GLY A 230 0.92 6.78 15.89
C GLY A 230 0.46 7.34 14.54
N VAL A 231 -0.86 7.49 14.31
CA VAL A 231 -1.41 8.05 13.06
C VAL A 231 -1.58 9.57 13.21
N GLY A 232 -0.49 10.29 12.93
CA GLY A 232 -0.50 11.75 12.80
C GLY A 232 -0.91 12.23 11.38
N PRO A 233 -0.86 13.55 11.10
CA PRO A 233 -1.33 14.11 9.83
C PRO A 233 -0.70 13.48 8.58
N TYR A 234 0.61 13.20 8.62
CA TYR A 234 1.31 12.50 7.53
C TYR A 234 0.75 11.10 7.30
N ALA A 235 0.70 10.28 8.35
CA ALA A 235 0.25 8.89 8.26
C ALA A 235 -1.23 8.81 7.84
N ALA A 236 -2.08 9.70 8.38
CA ALA A 236 -3.48 9.78 7.99
C ALA A 236 -3.64 10.12 6.51
N ALA A 237 -2.91 11.12 5.99
CA ALA A 237 -2.95 11.46 4.56
C ALA A 237 -2.42 10.33 3.66
N THR A 238 -1.38 9.61 4.09
CA THR A 238 -0.88 8.42 3.38
C THR A 238 -1.95 7.32 3.34
N ILE A 239 -2.61 7.03 4.46
CA ILE A 239 -3.69 6.02 4.51
C ILE A 239 -4.91 6.49 3.70
N LEU A 240 -5.25 7.77 3.69
CA LEU A 240 -6.31 8.29 2.82
C LEU A 240 -5.98 8.11 1.34
N MET A 241 -4.73 8.36 0.93
CA MET A 241 -4.29 8.03 -0.43
C MET A 241 -4.46 6.54 -0.74
N ILE A 242 -4.07 5.66 0.20
CA ILE A 242 -4.27 4.21 0.08
C ILE A 242 -5.74 3.91 -0.14
N LEU A 243 -6.65 4.63 0.51
CA LEU A 243 -8.10 4.45 0.37
C LEU A 243 -8.68 5.09 -0.91
N GLY A 244 -7.86 5.72 -1.77
CA GLY A 244 -8.33 6.44 -2.95
C GLY A 244 -8.88 7.84 -2.68
N ARG A 245 -8.55 8.40 -1.51
CA ARG A 245 -8.99 9.72 -1.04
C ARG A 245 -7.81 10.70 -1.14
N TYR A 246 -7.65 11.31 -2.31
CA TYR A 246 -6.43 12.02 -2.71
C TYR A 246 -6.38 13.52 -2.35
N GLU A 247 -7.38 14.01 -1.61
CA GLU A 247 -7.53 15.43 -1.30
C GLU A 247 -6.55 15.93 -0.22
N TYR A 248 -5.84 15.01 0.47
CA TYR A 248 -4.87 15.33 1.51
C TYR A 248 -3.44 14.97 1.08
N LEU A 249 -2.51 15.89 1.30
CA LEU A 249 -1.09 15.68 1.03
C LEU A 249 -0.35 15.14 2.26
N ALA A 250 0.36 14.03 2.10
CA ALA A 250 1.24 13.48 3.15
C ALA A 250 2.58 14.24 3.19
N ILE A 251 2.58 15.42 3.82
CA ILE A 251 3.75 16.31 3.82
C ILE A 251 4.84 15.80 4.77
N ASP A 252 5.89 15.20 4.22
CA ASP A 252 7.10 14.78 4.93
C ASP A 252 8.35 15.60 4.51
N SER A 253 9.55 15.13 4.88
CA SER A 253 10.80 15.75 4.49
C SER A 253 11.10 15.63 2.99
N GLU A 254 10.69 14.54 2.34
CA GLU A 254 10.94 14.31 0.92
C GLU A 254 10.08 15.23 0.05
N MET A 255 8.77 15.31 0.34
CA MET A 255 7.88 16.26 -0.32
C MET A 255 8.38 17.70 -0.13
N ARG A 256 8.79 18.07 1.09
CA ARG A 256 9.35 19.41 1.35
C ARG A 256 10.60 19.69 0.53
N SER A 257 11.53 18.75 0.49
CA SER A 257 12.79 18.82 -0.27
C SER A 257 12.50 18.96 -1.77
N PHE A 258 11.60 18.14 -2.28
CA PHE A 258 11.18 18.16 -3.68
C PHE A 258 10.53 19.49 -4.06
N VAL A 259 9.49 19.91 -3.33
CA VAL A 259 8.77 21.16 -3.63
C VAL A 259 9.69 22.37 -3.49
N SER A 260 10.54 22.40 -2.45
CA SER A 260 11.55 23.44 -2.24
C SER A 260 12.45 23.59 -3.47
N LYS A 261 13.04 22.50 -3.96
CA LYS A 261 13.95 22.51 -5.11
C LYS A 261 13.24 22.90 -6.41
N LYS A 262 12.08 22.29 -6.69
CA LYS A 262 11.38 22.45 -7.98
C LYS A 262 10.68 23.80 -8.11
N TYR A 263 10.04 24.29 -7.05
CA TYR A 263 9.14 25.44 -7.11
C TYR A 263 9.66 26.69 -6.37
N PHE A 264 10.65 26.54 -5.48
CA PHE A 264 11.13 27.62 -4.61
C PHE A 264 12.67 27.77 -4.61
N GLY A 265 13.37 27.24 -5.63
CA GLY A 265 14.81 27.42 -5.78
C GLY A 265 15.67 26.90 -4.62
N GLY A 266 15.14 25.96 -3.82
CA GLY A 266 15.81 25.41 -2.64
C GLY A 266 15.51 26.14 -1.32
N GLU A 267 14.62 27.15 -1.31
CA GLU A 267 14.21 27.84 -0.08
C GLU A 267 13.28 27.00 0.80
N ARG A 268 13.22 27.32 2.09
CA ARG A 268 12.35 26.62 3.06
C ARG A 268 10.88 26.87 2.73
N VAL A 269 10.11 25.78 2.56
CA VAL A 269 8.68 25.83 2.25
C VAL A 269 7.79 25.48 3.44
N THR A 270 6.68 26.21 3.57
CA THR A 270 5.62 25.98 4.56
C THR A 270 4.59 24.96 4.05
N PRO A 271 3.83 24.28 4.93
CA PRO A 271 2.74 23.41 4.52
C PRO A 271 1.72 24.10 3.61
N ALA A 272 1.37 25.35 3.91
CA ALA A 272 0.41 26.13 3.12
C ALA A 272 0.92 26.41 1.69
N GLN A 273 2.22 26.71 1.54
CA GLN A 273 2.83 26.87 0.21
C GLN A 273 2.77 25.56 -0.59
N ILE A 274 3.07 24.42 0.03
CA ILE A 274 2.99 23.10 -0.61
C ILE A 274 1.55 22.80 -1.06
N GLN A 275 0.57 23.02 -0.18
CA GLN A 275 -0.85 22.84 -0.51
C GLN A 275 -1.26 23.73 -1.69
N ASN A 276 -0.81 24.98 -1.72
CA ASN A 276 -1.15 25.92 -2.79
C ASN A 276 -0.61 25.50 -4.17
N ILE A 277 0.53 24.79 -4.24
CA ILE A 277 1.05 24.25 -5.51
C ILE A 277 0.05 23.29 -6.14
N TYR A 278 -0.55 22.41 -5.34
CA TYR A 278 -1.45 21.37 -5.83
C TYR A 278 -2.93 21.74 -5.73
N ALA A 279 -3.30 22.87 -5.12
CA ALA A 279 -4.67 23.26 -4.84
C ALA A 279 -5.58 23.24 -6.08
N LEU A 280 -5.06 23.61 -7.26
CA LEU A 280 -5.80 23.58 -8.51
C LEU A 280 -6.29 22.17 -8.88
N TRP A 281 -5.64 21.12 -8.40
CA TRP A 281 -6.00 19.72 -8.64
C TRP A 281 -7.21 19.24 -7.82
N GLY A 282 -7.78 20.11 -6.97
CA GLY A 282 -9.02 19.82 -6.25
C GLY A 282 -8.89 18.58 -5.37
N ARG A 283 -9.66 17.53 -5.66
CA ARG A 283 -9.58 16.26 -4.91
C ARG A 283 -8.41 15.37 -5.30
N TRP A 284 -7.69 15.68 -6.39
CA TRP A 284 -6.61 14.87 -6.96
C TRP A 284 -5.20 15.33 -6.53
N GLN A 285 -5.11 16.17 -5.50
CA GLN A 285 -3.86 16.80 -5.04
C GLN A 285 -2.72 15.79 -4.83
N TYR A 286 -3.00 14.67 -4.16
CA TYR A 286 -1.98 13.66 -3.91
C TYR A 286 -1.49 13.01 -5.21
N LEU A 287 -2.39 12.60 -6.10
CA LEU A 287 -1.99 12.01 -7.38
C LEU A 287 -1.15 12.99 -8.20
N ALA A 288 -1.55 14.26 -8.24
CA ALA A 288 -0.79 15.31 -8.90
C ALA A 288 0.63 15.40 -8.37
N TYR A 289 0.80 15.47 -7.05
CA TYR A 289 2.12 15.42 -6.41
C TYR A 289 2.88 14.14 -6.79
N TRP A 290 2.21 13.00 -6.78
CA TRP A 290 2.84 11.71 -7.00
C TRP A 290 3.46 11.60 -8.40
N PHE A 291 2.79 12.13 -9.42
CA PHE A 291 3.37 12.19 -10.78
C PHE A 291 4.35 13.33 -10.96
N ASP A 292 4.30 14.35 -10.08
CA ASP A 292 5.15 15.53 -10.19
C ASP A 292 6.55 15.25 -9.70
N MET A 293 6.64 14.40 -8.68
CA MET A 293 7.89 13.86 -8.16
C MET A 293 8.52 12.91 -9.20
N PRO A 294 9.84 13.01 -9.46
CA PRO A 294 10.52 12.00 -10.27
C PRO A 294 10.34 10.62 -9.63
N PRO A 295 10.27 9.55 -10.45
CA PRO A 295 10.16 8.20 -9.91
C PRO A 295 11.27 7.95 -8.90
N VAL A 296 10.91 7.40 -7.75
CA VAL A 296 11.89 7.00 -6.73
C VAL A 296 12.86 6.05 -7.43
N ALA A 297 14.14 6.42 -7.48
CA ALA A 297 15.17 5.52 -7.95
C ALA A 297 15.14 4.29 -7.04
N LEU A 298 14.75 3.15 -7.60
CA LEU A 298 14.82 1.85 -6.93
C LEU A 298 16.30 1.42 -7.00
N GLU A 299 17.15 2.08 -6.23
CA GLU A 299 18.56 1.70 -6.03
C GLU A 299 18.71 0.83 -4.79
#